data_AF-A0A4Q2XZ56-F1
#
_entry.id   AF-A0A4Q2XZ56-F1
#
_cell.length_a   1.000
_cell.length_b   1.000
_cell.length_c   1.000
_cell.angle_alpha   90.00
_cell.angle_beta   90.00
_cell.angle_gamma   90.00
#
_symmetry.space_group_name_H-M   'P 1'
#
loop_
_entity.id
_entity.type
_entity.pdbx_description
1 polymer ?
#
loop_
_entity_poly.entity_id
_entity_poly.type
_entity_poly.pdbx_seq_one_letter_code
_entity_poly.pdbx_strand_id
1 'polypeptide(L)'
;MKYDFLDNDLLSRLGSLPVETRVPMMGNVAGKHRSPHRGSSVEFAEYRKYVPGDDTRRLDWKAYARSDRYYIKEFEADTNLRAYFVVDASGSMKFSGDAGPKVQYARKIAASLAYLLVNQGDAAGLSICTDKLHLEVPPSRRPAHLERLFQTLSSLE
;
A
#
# COMPACT_ATOMS: atom_id res chain seq x y z
N MET A 1 7.11 4.12 24.67
CA MET A 1 6.16 4.38 23.56
C MET A 1 4.75 4.12 24.05
N LYS A 2 3.73 4.70 23.40
CA LYS A 2 2.32 4.53 23.78
C LYS A 2 1.80 3.09 23.58
N TYR A 3 2.47 2.30 22.76
CA TYR A 3 2.11 0.92 22.42
C TYR A 3 3.27 -0.04 22.70
N ASP A 4 2.98 -1.17 23.34
CA ASP A 4 3.92 -2.22 23.75
C ASP A 4 4.36 -3.15 22.61
N PHE A 5 3.59 -3.19 21.51
CA PHE A 5 3.88 -3.98 20.31
C PHE A 5 4.70 -3.25 19.25
N LEU A 6 5.11 -1.99 19.48
CA LEU A 6 5.97 -1.24 18.56
C LEU A 6 7.37 -1.14 19.16
N ASP A 7 8.33 -1.78 18.50
CA ASP A 7 9.75 -1.68 18.82
C ASP A 7 10.44 -0.74 17.82
N ASN A 8 11.08 0.31 18.32
CA ASN A 8 11.81 1.28 17.50
C ASN A 8 12.99 0.67 16.75
N ASP A 9 13.71 -0.26 17.38
CA ASP A 9 14.85 -0.89 16.73
C ASP A 9 14.36 -1.72 15.54
N LEU A 10 13.30 -2.51 15.74
CA LEU A 10 12.61 -3.23 14.67
C LEU A 10 12.10 -2.29 13.57
N LEU A 11 11.36 -1.23 13.90
CA LEU A 11 10.80 -0.31 12.90
C LEU A 11 11.89 0.41 12.11
N SER A 12 12.99 0.78 12.75
CA SER A 12 14.12 1.43 12.07
C SER A 12 14.79 0.50 11.06
N ARG A 13 14.95 -0.78 11.41
CA ARG A 13 15.48 -1.83 10.52
C ARG A 13 14.52 -2.16 9.38
N LEU A 14 13.22 -2.15 9.67
CA LEU A 14 12.20 -2.44 8.68
C LEU A 14 11.96 -1.25 7.74
N GLY A 15 12.11 0.00 8.20
CA GLY A 15 11.82 1.20 7.43
C GLY A 15 12.66 1.37 6.15
N SER A 16 13.77 0.65 6.03
CA SER A 16 14.61 0.60 4.83
C SER A 16 14.21 -0.49 3.84
N LEU A 17 13.31 -1.41 4.23
CA LEU A 17 12.88 -2.53 3.38
C LEU A 17 11.66 -2.12 2.55
N PRO A 18 11.79 -2.07 1.21
CA PRO A 18 10.63 -1.87 0.35
C PRO A 18 9.72 -3.09 0.41
N VAL A 19 8.42 -2.88 0.64
CA VAL A 19 7.43 -3.94 0.45
C VAL A 19 7.01 -3.92 -1.00
N GLU A 20 7.51 -4.86 -1.79
CA GLU A 20 7.19 -5.00 -3.21
C GLU A 20 6.07 -6.01 -3.45
N THR A 21 5.21 -5.72 -4.42
CA THR A 21 4.18 -6.64 -4.87
C THR A 21 4.73 -7.59 -5.93
N ARG A 22 4.45 -8.90 -5.79
CA ARG A 22 4.83 -9.90 -6.82
C ARG A 22 4.04 -9.75 -8.11
N VAL A 23 2.86 -9.13 -8.05
CA VAL A 23 1.95 -8.94 -9.17
C VAL A 23 1.67 -7.43 -9.30
N PRO A 24 1.90 -6.85 -10.48
CA PRO A 24 1.69 -5.42 -10.68
C PRO A 24 0.19 -5.08 -10.54
N MET A 25 -0.13 -4.09 -9.72
CA MET A 25 -1.52 -3.75 -9.37
C MET A 25 -2.16 -2.85 -10.44
N MET A 26 -3.50 -2.87 -10.55
CA MET A 26 -4.26 -1.93 -11.39
C MET A 26 -4.93 -0.88 -10.51
N GLY A 27 -4.71 0.41 -10.77
CA GLY A 27 -5.36 1.50 -10.02
C GLY A 27 -5.14 2.90 -10.61
N ASN A 28 -6.13 3.78 -10.42
CA ASN A 28 -6.13 5.16 -10.94
C ASN A 28 -5.52 6.18 -9.95
N VAL A 29 -4.65 5.74 -9.03
CA VAL A 29 -4.12 6.59 -7.96
C VAL A 29 -2.61 6.39 -7.90
N ALA A 30 -1.85 7.48 -8.02
CA ALA A 30 -0.38 7.50 -7.99
C ALA A 30 0.19 6.94 -6.68
N GLY A 31 1.01 5.89 -6.76
CA GLY A 31 1.70 5.20 -5.65
C GLY A 31 3.01 4.51 -6.07
N LYS A 32 3.79 3.99 -5.12
CA LYS A 32 5.16 3.49 -5.37
C LYS A 32 5.25 2.16 -6.13
N HIS A 33 4.15 1.50 -6.48
CA HIS A 33 4.18 0.20 -7.17
C HIS A 33 4.02 0.38 -8.67
N ARG A 34 4.83 -0.36 -9.45
CA ARG A 34 4.79 -0.30 -10.90
C ARG A 34 3.55 -1.02 -11.44
N SER A 35 2.68 -0.30 -12.15
CA SER A 35 1.56 -0.93 -12.88
C SER A 35 2.03 -1.52 -14.21
N PRO A 36 1.34 -2.56 -14.74
CA PRO A 36 1.68 -3.15 -16.03
C PRO A 36 1.14 -2.33 -17.22
N HIS A 37 0.26 -1.35 -16.98
CA HIS A 37 -0.26 -0.44 -18.00
C HIS A 37 0.56 0.86 -17.99
N ARG A 38 0.94 1.38 -19.16
CA ARG A 38 1.48 2.74 -19.30
C ARG A 38 0.30 3.72 -19.32
N GLY A 39 0.11 4.44 -18.22
CA GLY A 39 -1.12 5.15 -17.90
C GLY A 39 -0.86 6.43 -17.10
N SER A 40 -1.93 7.16 -16.77
CA SER A 40 -1.96 8.57 -16.34
C SER A 40 -1.23 8.93 -15.03
N SER A 41 0.08 8.71 -14.91
CA SER A 41 0.90 9.43 -13.93
C SER A 41 1.37 10.78 -14.50
N VAL A 42 1.98 11.57 -13.63
CA VAL A 42 2.58 12.88 -13.94
C VAL A 42 3.95 12.71 -14.59
N GLU A 43 4.64 11.60 -14.33
CA GLU A 43 6.00 11.32 -14.80
C GLU A 43 6.01 10.76 -16.22
N PHE A 44 6.77 11.41 -17.10
CA PHE A 44 6.95 11.02 -18.49
C PHE A 44 7.77 9.72 -18.57
N ALA A 45 7.24 8.70 -19.25
CA ALA A 45 7.96 7.44 -19.48
C ALA A 45 8.75 7.49 -20.79
N GLU A 46 8.05 7.53 -21.93
CA GLU A 46 8.67 7.51 -23.25
C GLU A 46 7.74 8.07 -24.35
N TYR A 47 8.32 8.34 -25.52
CA TYR A 47 7.56 8.62 -26.74
C TYR A 47 7.34 7.34 -27.51
N ARG A 48 6.09 7.04 -27.84
CA ARG A 48 5.73 5.94 -28.75
C ARG A 48 5.15 6.48 -30.05
N LYS A 49 5.44 5.84 -31.18
CA LYS A 49 4.78 6.17 -32.46
C LYS A 49 3.27 5.93 -32.35
N TYR A 50 2.49 6.87 -32.87
CA TYR A 50 1.04 6.74 -32.98
C TYR A 50 0.67 5.56 -33.90
N VAL A 51 -0.37 4.82 -33.51
CA VAL A 51 -1.00 3.77 -34.30
C VAL A 51 -2.51 4.06 -34.36
N PRO A 52 -3.20 3.78 -35.48
CA PRO A 52 -4.65 3.94 -35.56
C PRO A 52 -5.39 3.23 -34.42
N GLY A 53 -6.22 3.99 -33.69
CA GLY A 53 -6.90 3.52 -32.47
C GLY A 53 -6.37 4.16 -31.17
N ASP A 54 -5.20 4.78 -31.22
CA ASP A 54 -4.67 5.56 -30.09
C ASP A 54 -5.49 6.84 -29.83
N ASP A 55 -5.63 7.23 -28.56
CA ASP A 55 -6.30 8.47 -28.17
C ASP A 55 -5.46 9.69 -28.61
N THR A 56 -5.97 10.44 -29.58
CA THR A 56 -5.33 11.63 -30.16
C THR A 56 -5.14 12.77 -29.16
N ARG A 57 -5.83 12.75 -28.01
CA ARG A 57 -5.58 13.72 -26.93
C ARG A 57 -4.20 13.58 -26.29
N ARG A 58 -3.56 12.41 -26.41
CA ARG A 58 -2.22 12.14 -25.87
C ARG A 58 -1.09 12.46 -26.85
N LEU A 59 -1.43 13.02 -28.01
CA LEU A 59 -0.49 13.32 -29.07
C LEU A 59 0.37 14.54 -28.71
N ASP A 60 1.67 14.43 -28.90
CA ASP A 60 2.57 15.56 -28.67
C ASP A 60 2.72 16.41 -29.93
N TRP A 61 1.97 17.52 -29.97
CA TRP A 61 2.05 18.50 -31.05
C TRP A 61 3.44 19.16 -31.16
N LYS A 62 4.21 19.26 -30.07
CA LYS A 62 5.58 19.79 -30.13
C LYS A 62 6.55 18.79 -30.77
N ALA A 63 6.38 17.49 -30.47
CA ALA A 63 7.16 16.44 -31.12
C ALA A 63 6.84 16.36 -32.62
N TYR A 64 5.56 16.49 -32.97
CA TYR A 64 5.12 16.57 -34.37
C TYR A 64 5.78 17.74 -35.10
N ALA A 65 5.70 18.96 -34.56
CA ALA A 65 6.26 20.16 -35.19
C ALA A 65 7.78 20.09 -35.45
N ARG A 66 8.52 19.22 -34.74
CA ARG A 66 9.97 19.06 -34.91
C ARG A 66 10.36 17.90 -35.84
N SER A 67 9.47 16.95 -36.06
CA SER A 67 9.84 15.67 -36.68
C SER A 67 8.90 15.19 -37.78
N ASP A 68 7.78 15.88 -38.02
CA ASP A 68 6.68 15.48 -38.92
C ASP A 68 6.20 14.04 -38.68
N ARG A 69 6.34 13.56 -37.44
CA ARG A 69 5.94 12.22 -37.01
C ARG A 69 5.02 12.31 -35.81
N TYR A 70 3.95 11.52 -35.84
CA TYR A 70 2.98 11.44 -34.76
C TYR A 70 3.53 10.58 -33.62
N TYR A 71 3.74 11.21 -32.46
CA TYR A 71 4.12 10.55 -31.22
C TYR A 71 3.07 10.75 -30.15
N ILE A 72 2.82 9.68 -29.38
CA ILE A 72 2.03 9.68 -28.17
C ILE A 72 2.98 9.77 -26.98
N LYS A 73 2.66 10.62 -26.00
CA LYS A 73 3.33 10.60 -24.69
C LYS A 73 2.78 9.45 -23.87
N GLU A 74 3.66 8.56 -23.46
CA GLU A 74 3.36 7.56 -22.44
C GLU A 74 3.90 8.03 -21.09
N PHE A 75 3.11 7.81 -20.06
CA PHE A 75 3.43 8.13 -18.67
C PHE A 75 3.60 6.81 -17.92
N GLU A 76 4.51 6.75 -16.95
CA GLU A 76 4.61 5.57 -16.08
C GLU A 76 3.30 5.45 -15.30
N ALA A 77 2.81 4.24 -15.02
CA ALA A 77 1.68 4.12 -14.11
C ALA A 77 2.17 3.77 -12.72
N ASP A 78 2.05 4.75 -11.84
CA ASP A 78 2.22 4.60 -10.42
C ASP A 78 0.94 4.03 -9.81
N THR A 79 1.03 2.89 -9.15
CA THR A 79 -0.10 2.27 -8.43
C THR A 79 0.14 2.22 -6.94
N ASN A 80 -0.91 2.49 -6.17
CA ASN A 80 -0.89 2.36 -4.72
C ASN A 80 -1.36 0.96 -4.34
N LEU A 81 -0.56 0.22 -3.59
CA LEU A 81 -1.05 -0.98 -2.92
C LEU A 81 -2.10 -0.58 -1.87
N ARG A 82 -3.19 -1.34 -1.81
CA ARG A 82 -4.15 -1.26 -0.71
C ARG A 82 -4.12 -2.57 0.05
N ALA A 83 -3.53 -2.56 1.23
CA ALA A 83 -3.46 -3.73 2.10
C ALA A 83 -4.62 -3.74 3.08
N TYR A 84 -5.19 -4.93 3.28
CA TYR A 84 -6.18 -5.22 4.30
C TYR A 84 -5.59 -6.26 5.23
N PHE A 85 -5.33 -5.87 6.48
CA PHE A 85 -4.90 -6.79 7.52
C PHE A 85 -6.14 -7.41 8.16
N VAL A 86 -6.24 -8.74 8.13
CA VAL A 86 -7.29 -9.46 8.83
C VAL A 86 -6.65 -10.16 10.02
N VAL A 87 -7.03 -9.75 11.23
CA VAL A 87 -6.47 -10.26 12.48
C VAL A 87 -7.53 -11.10 13.19
N ASP A 88 -7.21 -12.36 13.42
CA ASP A 88 -8.02 -13.24 14.27
C ASP A 88 -7.87 -12.81 15.74
N ALA A 89 -9.00 -12.70 16.42
CA ALA A 89 -9.12 -12.43 17.85
C ALA A 89 -10.06 -13.45 18.53
N SER A 90 -10.20 -14.64 17.94
CA SER A 90 -10.85 -15.80 18.55
C SER A 90 -10.16 -16.24 19.85
N GLY A 91 -10.85 -17.04 20.68
CA GLY A 91 -10.28 -17.55 21.93
C GLY A 91 -8.98 -18.34 21.74
N SER A 92 -8.74 -18.91 20.55
CA SER A 92 -7.51 -19.63 20.21
C SER A 92 -6.25 -18.74 20.24
N MET A 93 -6.43 -17.43 20.08
CA MET A 93 -5.34 -16.44 20.05
C MET A 93 -4.82 -16.08 21.45
N LYS A 94 -5.57 -16.44 22.50
CA LYS A 94 -5.14 -16.35 23.90
C LYS A 94 -4.19 -17.47 24.31
N PHE A 95 -4.03 -18.51 23.48
CA PHE A 95 -3.07 -19.56 23.74
C PHE A 95 -1.65 -18.97 23.80
N SER A 96 -0.96 -19.22 24.91
CA SER A 96 0.41 -18.76 25.15
C SER A 96 1.35 -19.96 25.10
N GLY A 97 2.43 -19.83 24.33
CA GLY A 97 3.61 -20.67 24.47
C GLY A 97 4.67 -19.97 25.32
N ASP A 98 5.92 -20.43 25.24
CA ASP A 98 7.06 -19.83 25.94
C ASP A 98 7.31 -18.35 25.57
N ALA A 99 6.83 -17.95 24.38
CA ALA A 99 7.04 -16.61 23.84
C ALA A 99 5.87 -15.64 24.10
N GLY A 100 4.83 -16.07 24.82
CA GLY A 100 3.63 -15.29 25.10
C GLY A 100 2.43 -15.62 24.20
N PRO A 101 1.31 -14.90 24.37
CA PRO A 101 0.08 -15.11 23.60
C PRO A 101 0.25 -14.82 22.10
N LYS A 102 -0.40 -15.64 21.25
CA LYS A 102 -0.39 -15.44 19.78
C LYS A 102 -0.91 -14.06 19.36
N VAL A 103 -1.90 -13.51 20.08
CA VAL A 103 -2.47 -12.18 19.83
C VAL A 103 -1.42 -11.07 19.90
N GLN A 104 -0.43 -11.16 20.79
CA GLN A 104 0.64 -10.17 20.89
C GLN A 104 1.52 -10.16 19.64
N TYR A 105 1.81 -11.34 19.10
CA TYR A 105 2.55 -11.46 17.84
C TYR A 105 1.75 -10.93 16.65
N ALA A 106 0.45 -11.24 16.58
CA ALA A 106 -0.42 -10.72 15.53
C ALA A 106 -0.47 -9.19 15.54
N ARG A 107 -0.59 -8.57 16.73
CA ARG A 107 -0.53 -7.10 16.91
C ARG A 107 0.79 -6.53 16.39
N LYS A 108 1.93 -7.12 16.78
CA LYS A 108 3.27 -6.69 16.33
C LYS A 108 3.38 -6.73 14.80
N ILE A 109 3.04 -7.86 14.19
CA ILE A 109 3.15 -8.05 12.74
C ILE A 109 2.24 -7.07 11.99
N ALA A 110 0.96 -6.98 12.37
CA ALA A 110 0.01 -6.09 11.70
C ALA A 110 0.42 -4.62 11.83
N ALA A 111 0.86 -4.19 13.02
CA ALA A 111 1.28 -2.81 13.26
C ALA A 111 2.56 -2.45 12.49
N SER A 112 3.57 -3.33 12.51
CA SER A 112 4.82 -3.10 11.78
C SER A 112 4.60 -3.05 10.27
N LEU A 113 3.84 -3.99 9.70
CA LEU A 113 3.55 -3.99 8.26
C LEU A 113 2.70 -2.78 7.85
N ALA A 114 1.68 -2.41 8.63
CA ALA A 114 0.89 -1.22 8.37
C ALA A 114 1.75 0.05 8.37
N TYR A 115 2.67 0.16 9.35
CA TYR A 115 3.62 1.27 9.41
C TYR A 115 4.48 1.36 8.14
N LEU A 116 5.05 0.24 7.68
CA LEU A 116 5.86 0.21 6.47
C LEU A 116 5.09 0.65 5.23
N LEU A 117 3.90 0.07 5.04
CA LEU A 117 3.04 0.37 3.90
C LEU A 117 2.65 1.85 3.86
N VAL A 118 2.20 2.41 4.98
CA VAL A 118 1.82 3.83 5.02
C VAL A 118 3.03 4.74 4.84
N ASN A 119 4.19 4.40 5.41
CA ASN A 119 5.41 5.19 5.25
C ASN A 119 5.95 5.14 3.81
N GLN A 120 5.67 4.07 3.06
CA GLN A 120 5.95 4.00 1.63
C GLN A 120 4.84 4.58 0.73
N GLY A 121 3.78 5.16 1.30
CA GLY A 121 2.71 5.84 0.55
C GLY A 121 1.52 4.98 0.16
N ASP A 122 1.50 3.72 0.57
CA ASP A 122 0.38 2.80 0.36
C ASP A 122 -0.71 2.97 1.42
N ALA A 123 -1.88 2.38 1.14
CA ALA A 123 -2.99 2.37 2.08
C ALA A 123 -3.00 1.07 2.89
N ALA A 124 -3.18 1.17 4.20
CA ALA A 124 -3.34 0.04 5.10
C ALA A 124 -4.68 0.15 5.82
N GLY A 125 -5.43 -0.95 5.87
CA GLY A 125 -6.68 -1.11 6.62
C GLY A 125 -6.62 -2.34 7.52
N LEU A 126 -7.55 -2.45 8.46
CA LEU A 126 -7.56 -3.51 9.48
C LEU A 126 -8.97 -4.03 9.71
N SER A 127 -9.11 -5.34 9.80
CA SER A 127 -10.33 -6.03 10.17
C SER A 127 -10.01 -7.00 11.30
N ILE A 128 -10.71 -6.86 12.42
CA ILE A 128 -10.63 -7.79 13.54
C ILE A 128 -11.78 -8.78 13.41
N CYS A 129 -11.45 -10.06 13.40
CA CYS A 129 -12.42 -11.15 13.36
C CYS A 129 -12.53 -11.79 14.75
N THR A 130 -13.71 -11.73 15.35
CA THR A 130 -14.06 -12.50 16.55
C THR A 130 -15.29 -13.35 16.27
N ASP A 131 -15.64 -14.27 17.17
CA ASP A 131 -16.85 -15.10 17.05
C ASP A 131 -18.15 -14.27 16.97
N LYS A 132 -18.13 -13.00 17.41
CA LYS A 132 -19.34 -12.16 17.53
C LYS A 132 -19.17 -10.72 17.03
N LEU A 133 -17.94 -10.24 16.87
CA LEU A 133 -17.65 -8.84 16.56
C LEU A 133 -16.75 -8.76 15.33
N HIS A 134 -17.13 -7.90 14.39
CA HIS A 134 -16.29 -7.48 13.28
C HIS A 134 -16.03 -5.99 13.45
N LEU A 135 -14.79 -5.63 13.75
CA LEU A 135 -14.37 -4.24 13.74
C LEU A 135 -13.53 -4.00 12.49
N GLU A 136 -14.00 -3.11 11.62
CA GLU A 136 -13.35 -2.78 10.37
C GLU A 136 -12.89 -1.31 10.37
N VAL A 137 -11.62 -1.12 10.01
CA VAL A 137 -11.00 0.16 9.72
C VAL A 137 -10.62 0.16 8.23
N PRO A 138 -11.31 0.95 7.39
CA PRO A 138 -11.04 0.96 5.96
C PRO A 138 -9.64 1.50 5.65
N PRO A 139 -8.98 1.04 4.58
CA PRO A 139 -7.60 1.37 4.32
C PRO A 139 -7.41 2.84 3.98
N SER A 140 -6.38 3.44 4.57
CA SER A 140 -5.96 4.81 4.27
C SER A 140 -4.45 4.95 4.33
N ARG A 141 -3.94 5.89 3.53
CA ARG A 141 -2.51 6.22 3.40
C ARG A 141 -2.08 7.41 4.25
N ARG A 142 -3.00 8.04 4.98
CA ARG A 142 -2.67 9.22 5.80
C ARG A 142 -1.82 8.76 6.99
N PRO A 143 -0.69 9.40 7.31
CA PRO A 143 0.11 9.02 8.48
C PRO A 143 -0.68 9.00 9.80
N ALA A 144 -1.60 9.95 9.97
CA ALA A 144 -2.52 9.99 11.13
C ALA A 144 -3.46 8.76 11.23
N HIS A 145 -3.63 8.01 10.15
CA HIS A 145 -4.42 6.77 10.15
C HIS A 145 -3.76 5.65 10.94
N LEU A 146 -2.42 5.62 11.01
CA LEU A 146 -1.68 4.61 11.77
C LEU A 146 -2.07 4.60 13.24
N GLU A 147 -2.27 5.78 13.83
CA GLU A 147 -2.70 5.91 15.22
C GLU A 147 -4.06 5.21 15.44
N ARG A 148 -5.00 5.33 14.49
CA ARG A 148 -6.30 4.64 14.56
C ARG A 148 -6.13 3.11 14.49
N LEU A 149 -5.24 2.62 13.62
CA LEU A 149 -4.93 1.19 13.53
C LEU A 149 -4.28 0.69 14.82
N PHE A 150 -3.33 1.43 15.39
CA PHE A 150 -2.65 1.06 16.63
C PHE A 150 -3.58 1.07 17.84
N GLN A 151 -4.48 2.05 17.95
CA GLN A 151 -5.53 2.06 18.97
C GLN A 151 -6.43 0.82 18.85
N THR A 152 -6.83 0.49 17.62
CA THR A 152 -7.69 -0.68 17.35
C THR A 152 -6.98 -2.01 17.68
N LEU A 153 -5.68 -2.12 17.38
CA LEU A 153 -4.88 -3.29 17.77
C LEU A 153 -4.64 -3.35 19.28
N SER A 154 -4.52 -2.20 19.95
CA SER A 154 -4.32 -2.14 21.40
C SER A 154 -5.51 -2.62 22.22
N SER A 155 -6.73 -2.53 21.67
CA SER A 155 -7.94 -3.06 22.31
C SER A 155 -8.08 -4.58 22.22
N LEU A 156 -7.17 -5.27 21.52
CA LEU A 156 -7.12 -6.73 21.50
C LEU A 156 -6.38 -7.23 22.75
N GLU A 157 -7.08 -8.01 23.58
CA GLU A 157 -6.55 -8.67 24.77
C GLU A 157 -5.88 -10.02 24.47
#